data_AF-A0A2H0BHU9-F1
#
_entry.id   AF-A0A2H0BHU9-F1
#
_cell.length_a   1.000
_cell.length_b   1.000
_cell.length_c   1.000
_cell.angle_alpha   90.00
_cell.angle_beta   90.00
_cell.angle_gamma   90.00
#
_symmetry.space_group_name_H-M   'P 1'
#
loop_
_entity.id
_entity.type
_entity.pdbx_description
1 polymer ?
#
loop_
_entity_poly.entity_id
_entity_poly.type
_entity_poly.pdbx_seq_one_letter_code
_entity_poly.pdbx_strand_id
1 'polypeptide(L)' 'MVGTLPIFGISIWPIVKIAALILLGLYLVFALVVVRQVQLMTDTVGVGFEGPIRAFSYLHFIFAVMIFIAAILIL' A
#
# COMPACT_ATOMS: atom_id res chain seq x y z
N MET A 1 0.64 20.44 -23.28
CA MET A 1 0.61 19.53 -22.12
C MET A 1 2.02 19.41 -21.60
N VAL A 2 2.33 20.00 -20.45
CA VAL A 2 3.72 20.15 -19.98
C VAL A 2 4.16 18.84 -19.32
N GLY A 3 4.69 17.91 -20.11
CA GLY A 3 5.30 16.66 -19.64
C GLY A 3 6.77 16.81 -19.23
N THR A 4 7.31 18.02 -19.29
CA THR A 4 8.71 18.37 -19.08
C THR A 4 8.84 19.44 -18.01
N LEU A 5 9.80 19.31 -17.10
CA LEU A 5 10.14 20.36 -16.15
C LEU A 5 10.61 21.61 -16.93
N PRO A 6 9.95 22.77 -16.77
CA PRO A 6 10.15 23.94 -17.64
C PRO A 6 11.57 24.52 -17.62
N ILE A 7 12.36 24.19 -16.59
CA ILE A 7 13.73 24.69 -16.39
C ILE A 7 14.78 23.70 -16.95
N PHE A 8 14.48 22.40 -16.96
CA PHE A 8 15.48 21.35 -17.25
C PHE A 8 15.20 20.55 -18.53
N GLY A 9 14.02 20.69 -19.15
CA GLY A 9 13.63 19.90 -20.32
C GLY A 9 13.45 18.39 -20.06
N ILE A 10 13.64 17.95 -18.81
CA ILE A 10 13.51 16.54 -18.38
C ILE A 10 12.04 16.20 -18.17
N SER A 11 11.62 15.02 -18.62
CA SER A 11 10.26 14.55 -18.36
C SER A 11 10.04 14.29 -16.87
N ILE A 12 8.91 14.75 -16.33
CA ILE A 12 8.57 14.57 -14.90
C ILE A 12 8.08 13.14 -14.58
N TRP A 13 7.59 12.42 -15.58
CA TRP A 13 6.93 11.13 -15.40
C TRP A 13 7.82 10.03 -14.79
N PRO A 14 9.10 9.86 -15.15
CA PRO A 14 9.99 8.89 -14.49
C PRO A 14 10.14 9.14 -12.98
N ILE A 15 10.23 10.41 -12.57
CA ILE A 15 10.35 10.81 -11.17
C ILE A 15 9.08 10.41 -10.41
N VAL A 16 7.91 10.69 -10.99
CA VAL A 16 6.62 10.32 -10.41
C VAL A 16 6.46 8.82 -10.27
N LYS A 17 6.88 8.02 -11.27
CA LYS A 17 6.84 6.55 -11.22
C LYS A 17 7.67 6.01 -10.06
N ILE A 18 8.91 6.47 -9.91
CA ILE A 18 9.79 6.05 -8.82
C ILE A 18 9.20 6.45 -7.45
N ALA A 19 8.72 7.69 -7.33
CA ALA A 19 8.10 8.16 -6.09
C ALA A 19 6.85 7.33 -5.72
N ALA A 20 6.01 6.98 -6.70
CA ALA A 20 4.83 6.15 -6.48
C ALA A 20 5.20 4.74 -5.99
N LEU A 21 6.23 4.12 -6.58
CA LEU A 21 6.73 2.80 -6.12
C LEU A 21 7.25 2.87 -4.68
N ILE A 22 8.01 3.91 -4.32
CA ILE A 22 8.52 4.08 -2.95
C ILE A 22 7.36 4.22 -1.96
N LEU A 23 6.36 5.07 -2.27
CA LEU A 23 5.21 5.30 -1.41
C LEU A 23 4.34 4.04 -1.26
N LEU A 24 4.13 3.27 -2.34
CA LEU A 24 3.43 1.99 -2.26
C LEU A 24 4.23 0.95 -1.45
N GLY A 25 5.55 0.94 -1.55
CA GLY A 25 6.41 0.10 -0.71
C GLY A 25 6.27 0.43 0.78
N LEU A 26 6.25 1.73 1.13
CA LEU A 26 5.98 2.17 2.50
C LEU A 26 4.57 1.75 2.96
N TYR A 27 3.59 1.87 2.07
CA TYR A 27 2.22 1.43 2.33
C TYR A 27 2.13 -0.07 2.64
N LEU A 28 2.93 -0.93 1.99
CA LEU A 28 2.98 -2.36 2.31
C LEU A 28 3.45 -2.61 3.75
N VAL A 29 4.47 -1.88 4.21
CA VAL A 29 4.94 -1.97 5.60
C VAL A 29 3.81 -1.56 6.55
N PHE A 30 3.11 -0.47 6.23
CA PHE A 30 1.97 -0.04 7.04
C PHE A 30 0.84 -1.09 7.05
N ALA A 31 0.49 -1.66 5.90
CA ALA A 31 -0.54 -2.69 5.81
C ALA A 31 -0.19 -3.94 6.64
N LEU A 32 1.09 -4.33 6.68
CA LEU A 32 1.57 -5.40 7.57
C LEU A 32 1.42 -5.02 9.05
N VAL A 33 1.76 -3.79 9.42
CA VAL A 33 1.55 -3.28 10.79
C VAL A 33 0.07 -3.32 11.16
N VAL A 34 -0.83 -2.92 10.24
CA VAL A 34 -2.28 -2.99 10.46
C VAL A 34 -2.75 -4.41 10.75
N VAL A 35 -2.26 -5.42 10.01
CA VAL A 35 -2.58 -6.83 10.30
C VAL A 35 -2.21 -7.19 11.75
N ARG A 36 -1.02 -6.80 12.20
CA ARG A 36 -0.57 -7.03 13.58
C ARG A 36 -1.45 -6.30 14.60
N GLN A 37 -1.82 -5.05 14.33
CA GLN A 37 -2.68 -4.27 15.22
C GLN A 37 -4.09 -4.86 15.32
N VAL A 38 -4.66 -5.30 14.20
CA VAL A 38 -5.97 -5.95 14.19
C VAL A 38 -5.95 -7.22 15.04
N GLN A 39 -4.90 -8.04 14.98
CA GLN A 39 -4.76 -9.21 15.87
C GLN A 39 -4.80 -8.81 17.35
N LEU A 40 -3.92 -7.89 17.76
CA LEU A 40 -3.79 -7.45 19.16
C LEU A 40 -5.09 -6.83 19.71
N MET A 41 -5.76 -6.00 18.91
CA MET A 41 -7.01 -5.37 19.32
C MET A 41 -8.15 -6.39 19.44
N THR A 42 -8.26 -7.31 18.47
CA THR A 42 -9.32 -8.33 18.49
C THR A 42 -9.12 -9.36 19.60
N ASP A 43 -7.89 -9.63 20.03
CA ASP A 43 -7.62 -10.46 21.23
C ASP A 43 -8.15 -9.82 22.53
N THR A 44 -8.33 -8.50 22.56
CA THR A 44 -8.74 -7.75 23.77
C THR A 44 -10.25 -7.55 23.85
N VAL A 45 -10.92 -7.29 22.72
CA VAL A 45 -12.32 -6.81 22.71
C VAL A 45 -13.34 -7.92 22.92
N GLY A 46 -13.13 -9.13 22.39
CA GLY A 46 -13.93 -10.32 22.72
C GLY A 46 -15.45 -10.20 22.50
N VAL A 47 -15.87 -9.54 21.42
CA VAL A 47 -17.29 -9.29 21.08
C VAL A 47 -17.90 -10.30 20.11
N GLY A 48 -17.15 -11.32 19.69
CA GLY A 48 -17.63 -12.42 18.84
C GLY A 48 -17.57 -12.15 17.33
N PHE A 49 -16.88 -11.08 16.91
CA PHE A 49 -16.71 -10.71 15.49
C PHE A 49 -15.23 -10.64 15.05
N GLU A 50 -14.34 -11.26 15.82
CA GLU A 50 -12.89 -11.20 15.63
C GLU A 50 -12.46 -11.91 14.35
N GLY A 51 -13.07 -13.06 14.04
CA GLY A 51 -12.77 -13.88 12.86
C GLY A 51 -12.93 -13.10 11.56
N PRO A 52 -14.11 -12.53 11.28
CA PRO A 52 -14.33 -11.69 10.10
C PRO A 52 -13.37 -10.49 10.04
N ILE A 53 -13.15 -9.77 11.15
CA ILE A 53 -12.27 -8.59 11.19
C ILE A 53 -10.82 -8.99 10.83
N ARG A 54 -10.32 -10.11 11.36
CA ARG A 54 -9.00 -10.65 11.02
C ARG A 54 -8.91 -11.08 9.56
N ALA A 55 -9.94 -11.72 9.03
CA ALA A 55 -9.96 -12.11 7.61
C ALA A 55 -9.88 -10.88 6.69
N PHE A 56 -10.61 -9.81 7.01
CA PHE A 56 -10.54 -8.56 6.26
C PHE A 56 -9.17 -7.89 6.32
N SER A 57 -8.46 -7.95 7.45
CA SER A 57 -7.11 -7.37 7.55
C SER A 57 -6.11 -8.13 6.66
N TYR A 58 -6.17 -9.47 6.63
CA TYR A 58 -5.34 -10.26 5.72
C TYR A 58 -5.69 -10.03 4.25
N LEU A 59 -6.99 -9.98 3.92
CA LEU A 59 -7.44 -9.71 2.54
C LEU A 59 -6.95 -8.35 2.05
N HIS A 60 -7.05 -7.32 2.91
CA HIS A 60 -6.53 -6.00 2.61
C HIS A 60 -5.01 -6.02 2.37
N PHE A 61 -4.24 -6.74 3.20
CA PHE A 61 -2.80 -6.87 3.01
C PHE A 61 -2.44 -7.59 1.71
N ILE A 62 -3.12 -8.70 1.39
CA ILE A 62 -2.93 -9.42 0.11
C ILE A 62 -3.25 -8.50 -1.06
N PHE A 63 -4.34 -7.74 -0.98
CA PHE A 63 -4.69 -6.77 -2.02
C PHE A 63 -3.62 -5.69 -2.20
N ALA A 64 -3.08 -5.14 -1.10
CA ALA A 64 -1.98 -4.19 -1.16
C ALA A 64 -0.73 -4.77 -1.86
N VAL A 65 -0.37 -6.03 -1.56
CA VAL A 65 0.72 -6.75 -2.23
C VAL A 65 0.45 -6.88 -3.73
N MET A 66 -0.76 -7.27 -4.13
CA MET A 66 -1.13 -7.36 -5.54
C MET A 66 -1.03 -6.01 -6.26
N ILE A 67 -1.47 -4.92 -5.63
CA ILE A 67 -1.37 -3.56 -6.20
C ILE A 67 0.10 -3.14 -6.35
N PHE A 68 0.96 -3.45 -5.38
CA PHE A 68 2.39 -3.13 -5.50
C PHE A 68 3.06 -3.92 -6.63
N ILE A 69 2.74 -5.20 -6.78
CA ILE A 69 3.24 -6.01 -7.91
C ILE A 69 2.75 -5.42 -9.24
N ALA A 70 1.45 -5.07 -9.34
CA ALA A 70 0.90 -4.44 -10.53
C ALA A 70 1.60 -3.10 -10.84
N ALA A 71 1.92 -2.31 -9.81
CA ALA A 71 2.63 -1.05 -9.96
C ALA A 71 4.04 -1.27 -10.54
N ILE A 72 4.79 -2.28 -10.08
CA ILE A 72 6.12 -2.62 -10.64
C ILE A 72 6.04 -3.02 -12.12
N LEU A 73 4.98 -3.72 -12.52
CA LEU A 73 4.83 -4.22 -13.89
C LEU A 73 4.32 -3.16 -14.88
N ILE A 74 3.55 -2.17 -14.40
CA ILE A 74 2.80 -1.24 -15.24
C ILE A 74 3.37 0.18 -15.25
N LEU A 75 3.86 0.71 -14.11
CA LEU A 75 4.44 2.05 -14.04
C LEU A 75 5.86 2.07 -14.59
#